data_AF-A0A7X9D409-F1
#
_entry.id   AF-A0A7X9D409-F1
#
_cell.length_a   1.000
_cell.length_b   1.000
_cell.length_c   1.000
_cell.angle_alpha   90.00
_cell.angle_beta   90.00
_cell.angle_gamma   90.00
#
_symmetry.space_group_name_H-M   'P 1'
#
loop_
_entity.id
_entity.type
_entity.pdbx_description
1 polymer ?
#
loop_
_entity_poly.entity_id
_entity_poly.type
_entity_poly.pdbx_seq_one_letter_code
_entity_poly.pdbx_strand_id
1 'polypeptide(L)'
;MRKIIAYSTILILSLSCKSQQFNVISLCGTFDGVEGGKNPLSTYVVLELNVDNTCSLKKTFDLSKIECRGEWAINDDVIEIRCNNNPVLSDVEKALQGGSYIEGNLKIKVLSKNKLKLGNTVLKRKK
;
A
#
# COMPACT_ATOMS: atom_id res chain seq x y z
N MET A 1 -7.97 -64.75 19.42
CA MET A 1 -8.29 -63.52 18.67
C MET A 1 -8.31 -62.34 19.62
N ARG A 2 -7.23 -61.57 19.73
CA ARG A 2 -7.14 -60.38 20.61
C ARG A 2 -7.34 -59.14 19.75
N LYS A 3 -8.42 -58.40 20.00
CA LYS A 3 -8.73 -57.13 19.34
C LYS A 3 -7.94 -56.01 20.02
N ILE A 4 -7.00 -55.39 19.30
CA ILE A 4 -6.30 -54.18 19.73
C ILE A 4 -7.05 -53.00 19.13
N ILE A 5 -7.71 -52.21 20.00
CA ILE A 5 -8.39 -50.98 19.61
C ILE A 5 -7.33 -49.88 19.60
N ALA A 6 -6.89 -49.51 18.39
CA ALA A 6 -5.97 -48.39 18.20
C ALA A 6 -6.72 -47.07 18.39
N TYR A 7 -6.43 -46.38 19.50
CA TYR A 7 -6.89 -45.01 19.74
C TYR A 7 -6.13 -44.05 18.81
N SER A 8 -6.81 -43.58 17.77
CA SER A 8 -6.32 -42.50 16.91
C SER A 8 -6.60 -41.16 17.58
N THR A 9 -5.60 -40.65 18.31
CA THR A 9 -5.65 -39.27 18.83
C THR A 9 -5.42 -38.30 17.66
N ILE A 10 -6.50 -37.69 17.19
CA ILE A 10 -6.49 -36.65 16.17
C ILE A 10 -5.81 -35.41 16.79
N LEU A 11 -4.55 -35.19 16.43
CA LEU A 11 -3.78 -34.01 16.81
C LEU A 11 -4.28 -32.81 15.98
N ILE A 12 -5.27 -32.10 16.50
CA ILE A 12 -5.76 -30.85 15.88
C ILE A 12 -4.69 -29.78 16.13
N LEU A 13 -3.78 -29.62 15.18
CA LEU A 13 -2.86 -28.49 15.09
C LEU A 13 -3.68 -27.23 14.83
N SER A 14 -4.10 -26.57 15.90
CA SER A 14 -4.60 -25.19 15.85
C SER A 14 -3.43 -24.27 15.50
N LEU A 15 -3.19 -24.13 14.19
CA LEU A 15 -2.42 -23.03 13.63
C LEU A 15 -3.19 -21.75 13.93
N SER A 16 -2.99 -21.21 15.13
CA SER A 16 -3.48 -19.90 15.52
C SER A 16 -2.78 -18.89 14.62
N CYS A 17 -3.42 -18.54 13.51
CA CYS A 17 -2.98 -17.51 12.59
C CYS A 17 -3.09 -16.18 13.35
N LYS A 18 -2.01 -15.77 14.04
CA LYS A 18 -1.93 -14.44 14.66
C LYS A 18 -2.06 -13.41 13.54
N SER A 19 -3.18 -12.70 13.48
CA SER A 19 -3.33 -11.50 12.66
C SER A 19 -2.24 -10.51 13.07
N GLN A 20 -1.34 -10.18 12.16
CA GLN A 20 -0.26 -9.24 12.44
C GLN A 20 -0.86 -7.84 12.53
N GLN A 21 -1.02 -7.31 13.74
CA GLN A 21 -1.46 -5.93 13.95
C GLN A 21 -0.31 -4.97 13.58
N PHE A 22 -0.57 -4.06 12.66
CA PHE A 22 0.39 -3.02 12.27
C PHE A 22 0.03 -1.71 12.97
N ASN A 23 0.99 -1.09 13.65
CA ASN A 23 0.84 0.25 14.20
C ASN A 23 1.17 1.30 13.13
N VAL A 24 0.42 2.41 13.08
CA VAL A 24 0.63 3.59 12.24
C VAL A 24 2.13 3.97 12.15
N ILE A 25 2.80 4.09 13.29
CA ILE A 25 4.22 4.50 13.36
C ILE A 25 5.13 3.53 12.58
N SER A 26 4.84 2.24 12.64
CA SER A 26 5.66 1.21 11.97
C SER A 26 5.54 1.21 10.45
N LEU A 27 4.49 1.83 9.91
CA LEU A 27 4.23 1.92 8.48
C LEU A 27 4.62 3.27 7.87
N CYS A 28 4.83 4.30 8.69
CA CYS A 28 5.32 5.60 8.23
C CYS A 28 6.66 5.47 7.49
N GLY A 29 6.85 6.28 6.45
CA GLY A 29 8.04 6.31 5.60
C GLY A 29 7.73 6.20 4.11
N THR A 30 8.78 6.09 3.31
CA THR A 30 8.69 6.05 1.84
C THR A 30 8.80 4.62 1.31
N PHE A 31 7.96 4.31 0.33
CA PHE A 31 7.94 3.05 -0.40
C PHE A 31 7.97 3.32 -1.90
N ASP A 32 8.69 2.49 -2.64
CA ASP A 32 8.76 2.60 -4.10
C ASP A 32 8.63 1.26 -4.82
N GLY A 33 8.21 1.32 -6.07
CA GLY A 33 8.04 0.15 -6.91
C GLY A 33 7.82 0.51 -8.37
N VAL A 34 7.73 -0.52 -9.20
CA VAL A 34 7.58 -0.38 -10.65
C VAL A 34 6.35 -1.17 -11.08
N GLU A 35 5.33 -0.47 -11.56
CA GLU A 35 4.13 -1.02 -12.19
C GLU A 35 4.43 -1.35 -13.66
N GLY A 36 3.94 -2.49 -14.15
CA GLY A 36 4.22 -2.99 -15.50
C GLY A 36 5.55 -3.75 -15.66
N GLY A 37 6.35 -3.88 -14.60
CA GLY A 37 7.64 -4.58 -14.64
C GLY A 37 8.77 -3.73 -15.24
N LYS A 38 9.92 -4.34 -15.56
CA LYS A 38 11.05 -3.63 -16.17
C LYS A 38 10.87 -3.51 -17.69
N ASN A 39 10.03 -2.60 -18.14
CA ASN A 39 9.88 -2.25 -19.55
C ASN A 39 9.95 -0.72 -19.74
N PRO A 40 10.16 -0.23 -20.98
CA PRO A 40 10.23 1.21 -21.26
C PRO A 40 8.92 1.96 -20.93
N LEU A 41 7.79 1.23 -20.89
CA LEU A 41 6.47 1.73 -20.56
C LEU A 41 6.12 1.48 -19.08
N SER A 42 7.14 1.40 -18.23
CA SER A 42 6.92 1.11 -16.82
C SER A 42 6.55 2.38 -16.08
N THR A 43 5.64 2.25 -15.12
CA THR A 43 5.24 3.36 -14.26
C THR A 43 5.96 3.23 -12.94
N TYR A 44 6.82 4.20 -12.61
CA TYR A 44 7.46 4.27 -11.31
C TYR A 44 6.47 4.83 -10.29
N VAL A 45 6.33 4.15 -9.16
CA VAL A 45 5.37 4.50 -8.11
C VAL A 45 6.13 4.79 -6.82
N VAL A 46 5.84 5.94 -6.20
CA VAL A 46 6.36 6.31 -4.88
C VAL A 46 5.19 6.64 -3.97
N LEU A 47 5.15 5.99 -2.81
CA LEU A 47 4.20 6.26 -1.74
C LEU A 47 4.95 6.75 -0.50
N GLU A 48 4.45 7.82 0.09
CA GLU A 48 4.94 8.37 1.36
C GLU A 48 3.79 8.42 2.36
N LEU A 49 4.01 7.84 3.54
CA LEU A 49 3.07 7.82 4.65
C LEU A 49 3.69 8.56 5.82
N ASN A 50 3.06 9.65 6.27
CA ASN A 50 3.56 10.48 7.35
C ASN A 50 2.87 10.14 8.68
N VAL A 51 3.55 10.49 9.78
CA VAL A 51 3.08 10.23 11.15
C VAL A 51 1.82 11.03 11.50
N ASP A 52 1.63 12.19 10.87
CA ASP A 52 0.47 13.07 11.03
C ASP A 52 -0.74 12.65 10.19
N ASN A 53 -0.77 11.39 9.74
CA ASN A 53 -1.80 10.83 8.86
C ASN A 53 -1.88 11.47 7.47
N THR A 54 -0.93 12.31 7.07
CA THR A 54 -0.85 12.79 5.69
C THR A 54 -0.10 11.80 4.79
N CYS A 55 -0.39 11.81 3.50
CA CYS A 55 0.30 10.94 2.53
C CYS A 55 0.49 11.61 1.16
N SER A 56 1.44 11.09 0.39
CA SER A 56 1.59 11.39 -1.02
C SER A 56 1.82 10.11 -1.84
N LEU A 57 1.09 9.94 -2.93
CA LEU A 57 1.29 8.89 -3.92
C LEU A 57 1.60 9.54 -5.27
N LYS A 58 2.76 9.21 -5.84
CA LYS A 58 3.21 9.71 -7.13
C LYS A 58 3.39 8.54 -8.08
N LYS A 59 2.82 8.65 -9.28
CA LYS A 59 3.06 7.76 -10.40
C LYS A 59 3.73 8.56 -11.52
N THR A 60 4.89 8.12 -11.95
CA THR A 60 5.62 8.72 -13.07
C THR A 60 5.70 7.72 -14.20
N PHE A 61 5.23 8.12 -15.38
CA PHE A 61 5.29 7.36 -16.61
C PHE A 61 5.82 8.29 -17.69
N ASP A 62 7.03 8.00 -18.19
CA ASP A 62 7.76 8.89 -19.10
C ASP A 62 7.84 10.34 -18.54
N LEU A 63 7.37 11.35 -19.29
CA LEU A 63 7.29 12.75 -18.85
C LEU A 63 6.00 13.07 -18.08
N SER A 64 5.06 12.13 -17.99
CA SER A 64 3.78 12.33 -17.31
C SER A 64 3.89 12.00 -15.83
N LYS A 65 3.31 12.87 -15.00
CA LYS A 65 3.23 12.68 -13.55
C LYS A 65 1.79 12.74 -13.10
N ILE A 66 1.39 11.74 -12.32
CA ILE A 66 0.09 11.65 -11.68
C ILE A 66 0.31 11.63 -10.16
N GLU A 67 -0.39 12.49 -9.42
CA GLU A 67 -0.21 12.62 -7.97
C GLU A 67 -1.54 12.52 -7.22
N CYS A 68 -1.49 11.89 -6.05
CA CYS A 68 -2.51 11.97 -5.01
C CYS A 68 -1.85 12.49 -3.74
N ARG A 69 -2.50 13.47 -3.11
CA ARG A 69 -2.19 13.92 -1.75
C ARG A 69 -3.45 13.91 -0.93
N GLY A 70 -3.28 13.62 0.35
CA GLY A 70 -4.39 13.67 1.30
C GLY A 70 -4.04 12.92 2.56
N GLU A 71 -4.99 12.13 3.04
CA GLU A 71 -4.93 11.48 4.34
C GLU A 71 -4.89 9.96 4.19
N TRP A 72 -4.29 9.29 5.17
CA TRP A 72 -4.28 7.84 5.24
C TRP A 72 -4.65 7.31 6.63
N ALA A 73 -5.27 6.14 6.64
CA ALA A 73 -5.58 5.37 7.83
C ALA A 73 -5.26 3.89 7.57
N ILE A 74 -5.13 3.11 8.64
CA ILE A 74 -5.01 1.66 8.57
C ILE A 74 -6.19 0.99 9.26
N ASN A 75 -6.74 -0.01 8.59
CA ASN A 75 -7.73 -0.92 9.14
C ASN A 75 -7.21 -2.35 8.88
N ASP A 76 -6.85 -3.06 9.95
CA ASP A 76 -6.18 -4.37 9.91
C ASP A 76 -4.91 -4.40 9.04
N ASP A 77 -4.98 -5.07 7.88
CA ASP A 77 -3.89 -5.19 6.91
C ASP A 77 -4.11 -4.32 5.66
N VAL A 78 -5.04 -3.36 5.72
CA VAL A 78 -5.38 -2.46 4.61
C VAL A 78 -5.16 -1.02 5.00
N ILE A 79 -4.32 -0.33 4.23
CA ILE A 79 -4.18 1.12 4.26
C ILE A 79 -5.22 1.71 3.32
N GLU A 80 -6.02 2.63 3.83
CA GLU A 80 -6.96 3.43 3.04
C GLU A 80 -6.41 4.84 2.87
N ILE A 81 -6.29 5.28 1.63
CA ILE A 81 -5.83 6.63 1.26
C ILE A 81 -7.03 7.38 0.69
N ARG A 82 -7.26 8.58 1.22
CA ARG A 82 -8.23 9.55 0.68
C ARG A 82 -7.49 10.67 -0.01
N CYS A 83 -7.61 10.75 -1.33
CA CYS A 83 -7.03 11.80 -2.16
C CYS A 83 -7.96 13.01 -2.19
N ASN A 84 -7.82 13.89 -1.22
CA ASN A 84 -8.68 15.07 -1.00
C ASN A 84 -7.92 16.40 -0.97
N ASN A 85 -6.59 16.38 -1.17
CA ASN A 85 -5.77 17.58 -1.18
C ASN A 85 -5.21 17.82 -2.57
N ASN A 86 -6.07 18.26 -3.49
CA ASN A 86 -5.68 18.61 -4.85
C ASN A 86 -5.26 20.09 -4.90
N PRO A 87 -3.95 20.41 -4.98
CA PRO A 87 -3.48 21.78 -4.99
C PRO A 87 -3.94 22.57 -6.25
N VAL A 88 -4.28 21.87 -7.35
CA VAL A 88 -4.75 22.48 -8.60
C VAL A 88 -6.09 23.20 -8.44
N LEU A 89 -6.93 22.76 -7.49
CA LEU A 89 -8.20 23.44 -7.20
C LEU A 89 -8.02 24.85 -6.63
N SER A 90 -6.84 25.14 -6.09
CA SER A 90 -6.52 26.40 -5.41
C SER A 90 -5.41 27.21 -6.09
N ASP A 91 -4.73 26.63 -7.09
CA ASP A 91 -3.52 27.20 -7.69
C ASP A 91 -3.51 26.96 -9.22
N VAL A 92 -3.83 28.02 -9.96
CA VAL A 92 -3.95 28.02 -11.42
C VAL A 92 -2.59 27.75 -12.09
N GLU A 93 -1.47 28.20 -11.52
CA GLU A 93 -0.14 27.93 -12.08
C GLU A 93 0.17 26.43 -12.04
N LYS A 94 -0.18 25.76 -10.94
CA LYS A 94 -0.05 24.30 -10.83
C LYS A 94 -1.01 23.56 -11.76
N ALA A 95 -2.18 24.12 -12.05
CA ALA A 95 -3.10 23.58 -13.06
C ALA A 95 -2.46 23.55 -14.45
N LEU A 96 -1.74 24.63 -14.80
CA LEU A 96 -1.14 24.81 -16.12
C LEU A 96 0.17 24.03 -16.31
N GLN A 97 0.79 23.54 -15.23
CA GLN A 97 2.01 22.72 -15.27
C GLN A 97 1.80 21.26 -15.71
N GLY A 98 0.58 20.86 -16.09
CA GLY A 98 0.33 19.62 -16.83
C GLY A 98 0.41 18.32 -16.03
N GLY A 99 0.24 18.37 -14.71
CA GLY A 99 0.13 17.17 -13.86
C GLY A 99 -1.31 16.71 -13.70
N SER A 100 -1.55 15.39 -13.79
CA SER A 100 -2.86 14.81 -13.48
C SER A 100 -2.98 14.50 -11.99
N TYR A 101 -4.18 14.64 -11.44
CA TYR A 101 -4.44 14.33 -10.03
C TYR A 101 -5.42 13.18 -9.91
N ILE A 102 -5.12 12.24 -9.01
CA ILE A 102 -6.05 11.17 -8.65
C ILE A 102 -6.98 11.73 -7.58
N GLU A 103 -8.28 11.56 -7.78
CA GLU A 103 -9.32 11.89 -6.80
C GLU A 103 -9.99 10.61 -6.29
N GLY A 104 -10.53 10.67 -5.06
CA GLY A 104 -11.25 9.57 -4.44
C GLY A 104 -10.39 8.74 -3.48
N ASN A 105 -10.73 7.46 -3.34
CA ASN A 105 -10.14 6.58 -2.32
C ASN A 105 -9.34 5.44 -2.96
N LEU A 106 -8.21 5.10 -2.35
CA LEU A 106 -7.33 4.01 -2.76
C LEU A 106 -7.12 3.04 -1.60
N LYS A 107 -7.03 1.75 -1.90
CA LYS A 107 -6.70 0.71 -0.90
C LYS A 107 -5.36 0.07 -1.22
N ILE A 108 -4.53 -0.08 -0.19
CA ILE A 108 -3.20 -0.67 -0.28
C ILE A 108 -3.09 -1.78 0.75
N LYS A 109 -2.77 -3.00 0.31
CA LYS A 109 -2.61 -4.13 1.22
C LYS A 109 -1.21 -4.13 1.84
N VAL A 110 -1.12 -4.29 3.14
CA VAL A 110 0.13 -4.46 3.88
C VAL A 110 0.56 -5.92 3.76
N LEU A 111 1.72 -6.15 3.15
CA LEU A 111 2.33 -7.49 3.10
C LEU A 111 3.31 -7.71 4.26
N SER A 112 4.01 -6.65 4.64
CA SER A 112 4.88 -6.58 5.83
C SER A 112 5.19 -5.11 6.15
N LYS A 113 5.85 -4.84 7.28
CA LYS A 113 6.34 -3.49 7.63
C LYS A 113 7.20 -2.79 6.55
N ASN A 114 7.76 -3.57 5.62
CA ASN A 114 8.66 -3.08 4.57
C ASN A 114 8.10 -3.31 3.15
N LYS A 115 6.89 -3.86 3.01
CA LYS A 115 6.31 -4.22 1.71
C LYS A 115 4.81 -3.95 1.70
N LEU A 116 4.38 -3.17 0.72
CA LEU A 116 2.97 -2.84 0.47
C LEU A 116 2.57 -3.31 -0.92
N LYS A 117 1.28 -3.55 -1.15
CA LYS A 117 0.72 -3.96 -2.44
C LYS A 117 -0.36 -2.97 -2.87
N LEU A 118 -0.09 -2.25 -3.96
CA LEU A 118 -1.02 -1.33 -4.62
C LEU A 118 -1.46 -1.98 -5.95
N GLY A 119 -2.70 -2.45 -6.02
CA GLY A 119 -3.17 -3.26 -7.16
C GLY A 119 -2.29 -4.49 -7.37
N ASN A 120 -1.62 -4.59 -8.52
CA ASN A 120 -0.67 -5.66 -8.82
C ASN A 120 0.80 -5.30 -8.51
N THR A 121 1.06 -4.08 -8.06
CA THR A 121 2.40 -3.56 -7.82
C THR A 121 2.82 -3.76 -6.37
N VAL A 122 4.00 -4.32 -6.15
CA VAL A 122 4.62 -4.40 -4.81
C VAL A 122 5.55 -3.20 -4.61
N LEU A 123 5.22 -2.38 -3.62
CA LEU A 123 6.06 -1.27 -3.16
C LEU A 123 6.95 -1.76 -2.02
N LYS A 124 8.24 -1.46 -2.08
CA LYS A 124 9.23 -1.81 -1.06
C LYS A 124 9.64 -0.55 -0.32
N ARG A 125 9.85 -0.66 0.98
CA ARG A 125 10.37 0.45 1.79
C ARG A 125 11.72 0.89 1.26
N LYS A 126 11.86 2.18 1.01
CA LYS A 126 13.14 2.81 0.67
C LYS A 126 14.00 2.84 1.93
N LYS A 127 15.25 2.39 1.81
CA LYS A 127 16.21 2.41 2.92
C LYS A 127 16.63 3.84 3.26
#